data_AF-A0A1Y3QGB8-F1
#
_entry.id   AF-A0A1Y3QGB8-F1
#
_cell.length_a   1.000
_cell.length_b   1.000
_cell.length_c   1.000
_cell.angle_alpha   90.00
_cell.angle_beta   90.00
_cell.angle_gamma   90.00
#
_symmetry.space_group_name_H-M   'P 1'
#
loop_
_entity.id
_entity.type
_entity.pdbx_description
1 polymer ?
#
loop_
_entity_poly.entity_id
_entity_poly.type
_entity_poly.pdbx_seq_one_letter_code
_entity_poly.pdbx_strand_id
1 'polypeptide(L)'
;MMERHGNDVLRTAFFYLGDRHLAEDVSQEVFLRAYRHWTSFRGDGSVKAWLAKITVHLCRDRLRLKSASEVPADPALLRQDAGRAAGRGAEEEAMRRLGRAGLLRHLAALPPHYHEALYLYYYLDLSTKEIAEATGAPEGTVRGRLSRARELLAERLQREERTS
;
A
#
# COMPACT_ATOMS: atom_id res chain seq x y z
N MET A 1 3.16 16.21 14.64
CA MET A 1 2.59 15.56 13.44
C MET A 1 3.65 15.27 12.40
N MET A 2 4.35 16.30 11.90
CA MET A 2 5.41 16.16 10.89
C MET A 2 6.62 15.35 11.41
N GLU A 3 7.13 15.63 12.61
CA GLU A 3 8.25 14.86 13.20
C GLU A 3 7.93 13.37 13.40
N ARG A 4 6.67 13.06 13.72
CA ARG A 4 6.22 11.68 14.01
C ARG A 4 5.90 10.87 12.76
N HIS A 5 5.39 11.52 11.70
CA HIS A 5 4.87 10.84 10.51
C HIS A 5 5.60 11.20 9.20
N GLY A 6 6.57 12.12 9.24
CA GLY A 6 7.30 12.60 8.06
C GLY A 6 7.97 11.47 7.29
N ASN A 7 8.62 10.54 7.99
CA ASN A 7 9.26 9.39 7.37
C ASN A 7 8.25 8.45 6.70
N ASP A 8 7.10 8.20 7.32
CA ASP A 8 6.07 7.30 6.77
C ASP A 8 5.44 7.91 5.51
N VAL A 9 5.13 9.21 5.54
CA VAL A 9 4.58 9.95 4.38
C VAL A 9 5.58 9.94 3.23
N LEU A 10 6.85 10.27 3.51
CA LEU A 10 7.89 10.36 2.50
C LEU A 10 8.22 9.02 1.86
N ARG A 11 8.33 7.96 2.66
CA ARG A 11 8.55 6.61 2.15
C ARG A 11 7.35 6.11 1.34
N THR A 12 6.14 6.45 1.75
CA THR A 12 4.93 6.13 1.00
C THR A 12 4.90 6.89 -0.32
N ALA A 13 5.19 8.18 -0.34
CA ALA A 13 5.27 8.95 -1.58
C ALA A 13 6.35 8.39 -2.52
N PHE A 14 7.51 8.02 -1.99
CA PHE A 14 8.57 7.37 -2.76
C PHE A 14 8.16 6.00 -3.30
N PHE A 15 7.44 5.21 -2.50
CA PHE A 15 6.89 3.91 -2.93
C PHE A 15 6.01 4.03 -4.18
N TYR A 16 5.19 5.08 -4.29
CA TYR A 16 4.34 5.27 -5.47
C TYR A 16 5.08 5.92 -6.64
N LEU A 17 5.98 6.87 -6.38
CA LEU A 17 6.50 7.75 -7.42
C LEU A 17 7.87 7.32 -7.97
N GLY A 18 8.63 6.53 -7.19
CA GLY A 18 9.98 6.08 -7.55
C GLY A 18 11.04 7.19 -7.64
N ASP A 19 10.66 8.44 -7.39
CA ASP A 19 11.50 9.63 -7.54
C ASP A 19 11.56 10.38 -6.20
N ARG A 20 12.78 10.68 -5.76
CA ARG A 20 13.03 11.30 -4.46
C ARG A 20 12.49 12.73 -4.39
N HIS A 21 12.71 13.55 -5.43
CA HIS A 21 12.27 14.94 -5.44
C HIS A 21 10.74 15.03 -5.50
N LEU A 22 10.11 14.21 -6.34
CA LEU A 22 8.65 14.14 -6.40
C LEU A 22 8.04 13.63 -5.08
N ALA A 23 8.71 12.71 -4.40
CA ALA A 23 8.27 12.24 -3.09
C ALA A 23 8.38 13.34 -2.02
N GLU A 24 9.44 14.14 -2.03
CA GLU A 24 9.61 15.29 -1.14
C GLU A 24 8.52 16.35 -1.38
N ASP A 25 8.26 16.70 -2.65
CA ASP A 25 7.21 17.64 -3.03
C ASP A 25 5.83 17.18 -2.54
N VAL A 26 5.49 15.91 -2.81
CA VAL A 26 4.20 15.34 -2.37
C VAL A 26 4.13 15.31 -0.85
N SER A 27 5.22 15.01 -0.16
CA SER A 27 5.23 15.00 1.31
C SER A 27 4.92 16.38 1.90
N GLN A 28 5.49 17.43 1.33
CA GLN A 28 5.19 18.81 1.74
C GLN A 28 3.72 19.14 1.52
N GLU A 29 3.17 18.81 0.34
CA GLU A 29 1.75 19.03 0.02
C GLU A 29 0.82 18.22 0.95
N VAL A 30 1.17 16.98 1.30
CA VAL A 30 0.44 16.16 2.29
C VAL A 30 0.33 16.91 3.61
N PHE A 31 1.43 17.43 4.14
CA PHE A 31 1.41 18.14 5.42
C PHE A 31 0.69 19.48 5.37
N LEU A 32 0.78 20.21 4.25
CA LEU A 32 0.01 21.44 4.04
C LEU A 32 -1.50 21.16 4.03
N ARG A 33 -1.94 20.12 3.32
CA ARG A 33 -3.35 19.69 3.33
C ARG A 33 -3.78 19.18 4.70
N ALA A 34 -2.94 18.37 5.35
CA ALA A 34 -3.21 17.85 6.68
C ALA A 34 -3.38 18.99 7.70
N TYR A 35 -2.55 20.03 7.62
CA TYR A 35 -2.67 21.20 8.48
C TYR A 35 -3.99 21.97 8.22
N ARG A 36 -4.30 22.25 6.94
CA ARG A 36 -5.54 22.96 6.56
C ARG A 36 -6.82 22.22 6.95
N HIS A 37 -6.79 20.90 6.91
CA HIS A 37 -7.94 20.04 7.18
C HIS A 37 -7.90 19.38 8.56
N TRP A 38 -6.99 19.80 9.45
CA TRP A 38 -6.82 19.18 10.76
C TRP A 38 -8.10 19.16 11.59
N THR A 39 -8.87 20.26 11.57
CA THR A 39 -10.14 20.38 12.29
C THR A 39 -11.24 19.46 11.78
N SER A 40 -11.11 18.94 10.56
CA SER A 40 -12.06 17.99 9.97
C SER A 40 -11.73 16.52 10.31
N PHE A 41 -10.58 16.26 10.93
CA PHE A 41 -10.24 14.93 11.42
C PHE A 41 -11.08 14.59 12.66
N ARG A 42 -12.09 13.72 12.48
CA ARG A 42 -13.07 13.35 13.51
C ARG A 42 -12.57 12.31 14.52
N GLY A 43 -11.34 11.81 14.37
CA GLY A 43 -10.80 10.76 15.24
C GLY A 43 -11.29 9.34 14.92
N ASP A 44 -12.03 9.14 13.82
CA ASP A 44 -12.61 7.85 13.41
C ASP A 44 -11.56 6.82 12.90
N GLY A 45 -10.27 7.02 13.17
CA GLY A 45 -9.15 6.18 12.74
C GLY A 45 -7.81 6.71 13.21
N SER A 46 -6.70 6.07 12.82
CA SER A 46 -5.37 6.57 13.18
C SER A 46 -4.97 7.79 12.35
N VAL A 47 -4.23 8.74 12.95
CA VAL A 47 -3.62 9.87 12.21
C VAL A 47 -2.75 9.37 11.05
N LYS A 48 -2.11 8.21 11.24
CA LYS A 48 -1.31 7.54 10.22
C LYS A 48 -2.16 7.10 9.03
N ALA A 49 -3.30 6.43 9.25
CA ALA A 49 -4.23 6.05 8.19
C ALA A 49 -4.78 7.27 7.44
N TRP A 50 -5.09 8.34 8.16
CA TRP A 50 -5.56 9.58 7.56
C TRP A 50 -4.51 10.23 6.65
N LEU A 51 -3.25 10.32 7.12
CA LEU A 51 -2.14 10.80 6.31
C LEU A 51 -1.85 9.88 5.11
N ALA A 52 -1.95 8.56 5.30
CA ALA A 52 -1.80 7.59 4.22
C ALA A 52 -2.85 7.83 3.12
N LYS A 53 -4.13 8.04 3.49
CA LYS A 53 -5.18 8.38 2.52
C LYS A 53 -4.86 9.62 1.69
N ILE A 54 -4.42 10.72 2.33
CA ILE A 54 -4.02 11.95 1.63
C ILE A 54 -2.85 11.67 0.67
N THR A 55 -1.85 10.93 1.16
CA THR A 55 -0.63 10.60 0.40
C THR A 55 -0.95 9.74 -0.83
N VAL A 56 -1.76 8.67 -0.66
CA VAL A 56 -2.17 7.76 -1.74
C VAL A 56 -2.93 8.51 -2.83
N HIS A 57 -3.89 9.37 -2.44
CA HIS A 57 -4.63 10.18 -3.41
C HIS A 57 -3.72 11.11 -4.20
N LEU A 58 -2.85 11.87 -3.53
CA LEU A 58 -1.91 12.78 -4.18
C LEU A 58 -0.96 12.06 -5.14
N CYS A 59 -0.43 10.90 -4.74
CA CYS A 59 0.45 10.10 -5.58
C CYS A 59 -0.27 9.59 -6.83
N ARG A 60 -1.49 9.06 -6.67
CA ARG A 60 -2.31 8.57 -7.80
C ARG A 60 -2.72 9.70 -8.73
N ASP A 61 -3.07 10.88 -8.21
CA ASP A 61 -3.35 12.06 -9.04
C ASP A 61 -2.12 12.44 -9.87
N ARG A 62 -0.93 12.45 -9.26
CA ARG A 62 0.35 12.73 -9.92
C ARG A 62 0.67 11.69 -11.00
N LEU A 63 0.46 10.41 -10.70
CA LEU A 63 0.66 9.31 -11.65
C LEU A 63 -0.35 9.37 -12.79
N ARG A 64 -1.63 9.68 -12.54
CA ARG A 64 -2.66 9.85 -13.57
C ARG A 64 -2.29 10.98 -14.54
N LEU A 65 -1.75 12.09 -14.03
CA LEU A 65 -1.25 13.18 -14.87
C LEU A 65 -0.06 12.76 -15.74
N LYS A 66 0.80 11.85 -15.26
CA LYS A 66 1.88 11.25 -16.07
C LYS A 66 1.36 10.21 -17.08
N SER A 67 0.40 9.38 -16.68
CA SER A 67 -0.21 8.32 -17.50
C SER A 67 -1.25 8.82 -18.50
N ALA A 68 -1.71 10.07 -18.42
CA ALA A 68 -2.52 10.70 -19.47
C ALA A 68 -1.78 10.79 -20.83
N SER A 69 -0.50 10.39 -20.88
CA SER A 69 0.26 10.16 -22.10
C SER A 69 0.18 8.73 -22.67
N GLU A 70 -0.47 7.74 -22.02
CA GLU A 70 -0.65 6.38 -22.58
C GLU A 70 -1.73 5.52 -21.84
N VAL A 71 -2.78 5.16 -22.61
CA VAL A 71 -3.70 3.98 -22.54
C VAL A 71 -4.76 3.87 -21.40
N PRO A 72 -6.03 3.47 -21.71
CA PRO A 72 -7.07 3.17 -20.71
C PRO A 72 -7.02 1.72 -20.21
N ALA A 73 -7.38 1.49 -18.94
CA ALA A 73 -7.52 0.17 -18.33
C ALA A 73 -9.01 -0.23 -18.24
N ASP A 74 -9.35 -1.38 -18.83
CA ASP A 74 -10.69 -1.98 -18.84
C ASP A 74 -11.04 -2.63 -17.47
N PRO A 75 -12.18 -2.33 -16.82
CA PRO A 75 -12.57 -2.87 -15.52
C PRO A 75 -13.19 -4.28 -15.51
N ALA A 76 -13.21 -5.03 -16.61
CA ALA A 76 -14.11 -6.19 -16.75
C ALA A 76 -13.68 -7.56 -16.14
N LEU A 77 -12.53 -7.70 -15.47
CA LEU A 77 -11.98 -9.05 -15.14
C LEU A 77 -12.01 -9.52 -13.67
N LEU A 78 -12.71 -8.85 -12.75
CA LEU A 78 -12.73 -9.24 -11.33
C LEU A 78 -14.09 -9.75 -10.83
N ARG A 79 -14.68 -10.75 -11.51
CA ARG A 79 -15.79 -11.55 -10.95
C ARG A 79 -15.34 -13.00 -10.75
N GLN A 80 -15.74 -13.52 -9.58
CA GLN A 80 -15.72 -14.92 -9.13
C GLN A 80 -14.40 -15.42 -8.53
N ASP A 81 -14.26 -15.26 -7.20
CA ASP A 81 -14.36 -16.36 -6.22
C ASP A 81 -13.78 -15.91 -4.87
N ALA A 82 -14.69 -15.56 -3.94
CA ALA A 82 -14.36 -15.37 -2.54
C ALA A 82 -14.42 -16.72 -1.81
N GLY A 83 -13.47 -17.60 -2.13
CA GLY A 83 -13.20 -18.79 -1.34
C GLY A 83 -12.52 -18.40 -0.03
N ARG A 84 -13.03 -18.91 1.09
CA ARG A 84 -12.52 -18.68 2.44
C ARG A 84 -11.02 -19.01 2.52
N ALA A 85 -10.17 -18.03 2.76
CA ALA A 85 -8.79 -18.26 3.21
C ALA A 85 -8.67 -17.92 4.71
N ALA A 86 -8.84 -18.95 5.54
CA ALA A 86 -8.30 -18.98 6.88
C ALA A 86 -6.87 -19.48 6.77
N GLY A 87 -5.90 -18.58 6.95
CA GLY A 87 -4.47 -18.90 6.96
C GLY A 87 -3.75 -17.94 7.90
N ARG A 88 -3.88 -18.17 9.21
CA ARG A 88 -3.17 -17.43 10.26
C ARG A 88 -2.14 -18.37 10.86
N GLY A 89 -0.86 -18.17 10.57
CA GLY A 89 0.20 -18.95 11.18
C GLY A 89 1.52 -18.92 10.39
N ALA A 90 1.68 -19.82 9.42
CA ALA A 90 2.98 -20.06 8.80
C ALA A 90 3.41 -18.96 7.80
N GLU A 91 2.49 -18.46 6.99
CA GLU A 91 2.76 -17.44 5.96
C GLU A 91 3.09 -16.08 6.58
N GLU A 92 2.38 -15.74 7.66
CA GLU A 92 2.57 -14.49 8.39
C GLU A 92 3.91 -14.47 9.16
N GLU A 93 4.35 -15.64 9.63
CA GLU A 93 5.65 -15.81 10.28
C GLU A 93 6.81 -15.75 9.26
N ALA A 94 6.70 -16.41 8.10
CA ALA A 94 7.66 -16.29 7.00
C ALA A 94 7.82 -14.82 6.55
N MET A 95 6.71 -14.10 6.51
CA MET A 95 6.68 -12.68 6.19
C MET A 95 7.35 -11.80 7.24
N ARG A 96 7.13 -12.11 8.52
CA ARG A 96 7.84 -11.45 9.64
C ARG A 96 9.34 -11.70 9.59
N ARG A 97 9.76 -12.92 9.22
CA ARG A 97 11.17 -13.33 9.13
C ARG A 97 11.98 -12.58 8.07
N LEU A 98 11.38 -12.18 6.95
CA LEU A 98 12.03 -11.38 5.90
C LEU A 98 12.48 -9.99 6.37
N GLY A 99 11.93 -9.50 7.48
CA GLY A 99 12.13 -8.13 7.93
C GLY A 99 11.63 -7.09 6.91
N ARG A 100 11.64 -5.82 7.31
CA ARG A 100 11.11 -4.73 6.47
C ARG A 100 11.88 -4.52 5.15
N ALA A 101 13.19 -4.80 5.16
CA ALA A 101 14.07 -4.58 4.00
C ALA A 101 14.01 -5.72 2.98
N GLY A 102 13.91 -6.97 3.43
CA GLY A 102 13.69 -8.13 2.55
C GLY A 102 12.33 -8.03 1.87
N LEU A 103 11.30 -7.65 2.65
CA LEU A 103 9.95 -7.50 2.15
C LEU A 103 9.85 -6.58 0.92
N LEU A 104 10.36 -5.35 1.00
CA LEU A 104 10.29 -4.37 -0.11
C LEU A 104 10.91 -4.89 -1.42
N ARG A 105 11.92 -5.75 -1.35
CA ARG A 105 12.59 -6.29 -2.54
C ARG A 105 11.70 -7.27 -3.30
N HIS A 106 11.05 -8.20 -2.60
CA HIS A 106 10.16 -9.18 -3.24
C HIS A 106 8.81 -8.58 -3.61
N LEU A 107 8.42 -7.52 -2.90
CA LEU A 107 7.22 -6.74 -3.14
C LEU A 107 7.19 -6.06 -4.52
N ALA A 108 8.33 -5.55 -5.01
CA ALA A 108 8.42 -4.91 -6.32
C ALA A 108 8.12 -5.85 -7.51
N ALA A 109 8.22 -7.17 -7.30
CA ALA A 109 7.93 -8.17 -8.32
C ALA A 109 6.43 -8.54 -8.39
N LEU A 110 5.59 -8.03 -7.49
CA LEU A 110 4.15 -8.27 -7.48
C LEU A 110 3.41 -7.24 -8.36
N PRO A 111 2.26 -7.62 -8.96
CA PRO A 111 1.35 -6.67 -9.58
C PRO A 111 1.04 -5.47 -8.65
N PRO A 112 0.91 -4.23 -9.18
CA PRO A 112 0.88 -3.01 -8.38
C PRO A 112 -0.15 -3.01 -7.25
N HIS A 113 -1.33 -3.58 -7.47
CA HIS A 113 -2.41 -3.61 -6.49
C HIS A 113 -2.19 -4.62 -5.34
N TYR A 114 -1.42 -5.69 -5.56
CA TYR A 114 -1.02 -6.63 -4.51
C TYR A 114 0.13 -6.06 -3.69
N HIS A 115 1.09 -5.44 -4.38
CA HIS A 115 2.20 -4.72 -3.77
C HIS A 115 1.71 -3.60 -2.83
N GLU A 116 0.79 -2.77 -3.31
CA GLU A 116 0.17 -1.68 -2.54
C GLU A 116 -0.50 -2.18 -1.26
N ALA A 117 -1.32 -3.23 -1.36
CA ALA A 117 -2.01 -3.79 -0.20
C ALA A 117 -1.03 -4.31 0.87
N LEU A 118 0.01 -5.04 0.46
CA LEU A 118 1.02 -5.55 1.40
C LEU A 118 1.83 -4.44 2.04
N TYR A 119 2.23 -3.41 1.29
CA TYR A 119 2.95 -2.27 1.84
C TYR A 119 2.12 -1.54 2.90
N LEU A 120 0.87 -1.20 2.59
CA LEU A 120 0.01 -0.50 3.53
C LEU A 120 -0.28 -1.33 4.79
N TYR A 121 -0.39 -2.66 4.65
CA TYR A 121 -0.61 -3.56 5.77
C TYR A 121 0.64 -3.76 6.64
N TYR A 122 1.75 -4.23 6.06
CA TYR A 122 2.94 -4.62 6.82
C TYR A 122 3.90 -3.47 7.14
N TYR A 123 3.97 -2.47 6.26
CA TYR A 123 4.89 -1.35 6.43
C TYR A 123 4.26 -0.20 7.21
N LEU A 124 3.02 0.16 6.87
CA LEU A 124 2.30 1.23 7.56
C LEU A 124 1.44 0.72 8.74
N ASP A 125 1.28 -0.60 8.90
CA ASP A 125 0.50 -1.18 10.01
C ASP A 125 -0.96 -0.73 9.98
N LEU A 126 -1.54 -0.65 8.78
CA LEU A 126 -2.95 -0.26 8.58
C LEU A 126 -3.86 -1.48 8.58
N SER A 127 -5.04 -1.34 9.19
CA SER A 127 -6.10 -2.34 9.12
C SER A 127 -6.69 -2.46 7.70
N THR A 128 -7.36 -3.57 7.40
CA THR A 128 -8.03 -3.77 6.10
C THR A 128 -9.05 -2.67 5.79
N LYS A 129 -9.73 -2.17 6.83
CA LYS A 129 -10.66 -1.04 6.75
C LYS A 129 -9.94 0.27 6.39
N GLU A 130 -8.85 0.60 7.09
CA GLU A 130 -8.07 1.80 6.81
C GLU A 130 -7.45 1.76 5.40
N ILE A 131 -7.00 0.58 4.94
CA ILE A 131 -6.49 0.39 3.58
C ILE A 131 -7.62 0.60 2.56
N ALA A 132 -8.82 0.09 2.81
CA ALA A 132 -9.98 0.31 1.95
C ALA A 132 -10.30 1.81 1.81
N GLU A 133 -10.28 2.54 2.93
CA GLU A 133 -10.51 3.98 2.95
C GLU A 133 -9.40 4.79 2.27
N ALA A 134 -8.13 4.34 2.39
CA ALA A 134 -6.98 4.99 1.78
C ALA A 134 -6.89 4.75 0.26
N THR A 135 -7.29 3.56 -0.19
CA THR A 135 -7.17 3.14 -1.60
C THR A 135 -8.48 3.28 -2.39
N GLY A 136 -9.61 3.53 -1.72
CA GLY A 136 -10.94 3.57 -2.34
C GLY A 136 -11.45 2.20 -2.81
N ALA A 137 -10.74 1.10 -2.51
CA ALA A 137 -11.17 -0.25 -2.85
C ALA A 137 -12.12 -0.81 -1.79
N PRO A 138 -13.09 -1.68 -2.15
CA PRO A 138 -13.92 -2.37 -1.16
C PRO A 138 -13.07 -3.19 -0.19
N GLU A 139 -13.46 -3.24 1.09
CA GLU A 139 -12.68 -3.95 2.12
C GLU A 139 -12.52 -5.46 1.79
N GLY A 140 -13.55 -6.08 1.20
CA GLY A 140 -13.47 -7.44 0.68
C GLY A 140 -12.39 -7.62 -0.40
N THR A 141 -12.25 -6.63 -1.29
CA THR A 141 -11.20 -6.59 -2.31
C THR A 141 -9.82 -6.45 -1.67
N VAL A 142 -9.68 -5.62 -0.63
CA VAL A 142 -8.41 -5.50 0.12
C VAL A 142 -8.02 -6.84 0.74
N ARG A 143 -8.96 -7.54 1.39
CA ARG A 143 -8.70 -8.89 1.95
C ARG A 143 -8.27 -9.89 0.88
N GLY A 144 -8.96 -9.90 -0.26
CA GLY A 144 -8.58 -10.74 -1.40
C GLY A 144 -7.20 -10.43 -1.95
N ARG A 145 -6.87 -9.12 -2.10
CA ARG A 145 -5.53 -8.67 -2.51
C ARG A 145 -4.46 -9.15 -1.54
N LEU A 146 -4.67 -9.00 -0.24
CA LEU A 146 -3.72 -9.46 0.78
C LEU A 146 -3.52 -10.97 0.77
N SER A 147 -4.59 -11.76 0.62
CA SER A 147 -4.50 -13.22 0.51
C SER A 147 -3.66 -13.62 -0.70
N ARG A 148 -4.05 -13.13 -1.88
CA ARG A 148 -3.36 -13.44 -3.13
C ARG A 148 -1.90 -12.98 -3.12
N ALA A 149 -1.64 -11.80 -2.55
CA ALA A 149 -0.29 -11.26 -2.46
C ALA A 149 0.62 -12.09 -1.54
N ARG A 150 0.07 -12.64 -0.45
CA ARG A 150 0.78 -13.58 0.44
C ARG A 150 1.10 -14.90 -0.26
N GLU A 151 0.14 -15.48 -0.97
CA GLU A 151 0.35 -16.70 -1.78
C GLU A 151 1.49 -16.50 -2.80
N LEU A 152 1.41 -15.44 -3.60
CA LEU A 152 2.42 -15.14 -4.62
C LEU A 152 3.81 -14.91 -4.02
N LEU A 153 3.88 -14.33 -2.83
CA LEU A 153 5.14 -14.11 -2.15
C LEU A 153 5.70 -15.41 -1.56
N ALA A 154 4.87 -16.24 -0.94
CA ALA A 154 5.26 -17.55 -0.42
C ALA A 154 5.81 -18.46 -1.54
N GLU A 155 5.14 -18.50 -2.69
CA GLU A 155 5.61 -19.24 -3.87
C GLU A 155 7.00 -18.77 -4.35
N ARG A 156 7.27 -17.47 -4.26
CA ARG A 156 8.58 -16.91 -4.66
C ARG A 156 9.68 -17.28 -3.68
N LEU A 157 9.42 -17.13 -2.38
CA LEU A 157 10.38 -17.46 -1.34
C LEU A 157 10.77 -18.94 -1.39
N GLN A 158 9.79 -19.83 -1.61
CA GLN A 158 10.04 -21.26 -1.78
C GLN A 158 10.89 -21.59 -3.02
N ARG A 159 10.79 -20.80 -4.10
CA ARG A 159 11.63 -20.98 -5.29
C ARG A 159 13.06 -20.53 -5.03
N GLU A 160 13.25 -19.42 -4.31
CA GLU A 160 14.56 -18.91 -3.91
C GLU A 160 15.29 -19.88 -2.97
N GLU A 161 14.58 -20.45 -1.97
CA GLU A 161 15.14 -21.46 -1.06
C GLU A 161 15.56 -22.76 -1.76
N ARG A 162 14.96 -23.08 -2.92
CA ARG A 162 15.31 -24.28 -3.72
C ARG A 162 16.42 -24.02 -4.73
N THR A 163 16.77 -22.76 -4.97
CA THR A 163 17.83 -22.37 -5.93
C THR A 163 19.11 -21.89 -5.25
N SER A 164 19.11 -21.77 -3.91
CA SER A 164 20.26 -21.46 -3.07
C SER A 164 20.79 -22.67 -2.34
#